data_AF-A0A1V5U0T9-F1
#
_entry.id   AF-A0A1V5U0T9-F1
#
_cell.length_a   1.000
_cell.length_b   1.000
_cell.length_c   1.000
_cell.angle_alpha   90.00
_cell.angle_beta   90.00
_cell.angle_gamma   90.00
#
_symmetry.space_group_name_H-M   'P 1'
#
loop_
_entity.id
_entity.type
_entity.pdbx_description
1 polymer ?
#
loop_
_entity_poly.entity_id
_entity_poly.type
_entity_poly.pdbx_seq_one_letter_code
_entity_poly.pdbx_strand_id
1 'polypeptide(L)'
;MKSSNSMAAATPIAAQFAAAKQSAPPVRAGTTAEAVRAEYENSPEYRLGCEIIDALTDSLGLGADEVAAMLSSGTRPSGLDMLGIQAAKALERMEKNGQLQRGIEEYLADESFIKLLREVPAQVAVRLSDAEHAARKADERVGAERNAGMQDVLEKLKARRSLPAQTRAGVTASAEPDFTQMSTEEFNAFRRRYFGR
;
A
#
# COMPACT_ATOMS: atom_id res chain seq x y z
N MET A 1 3.33 -20.10 84.04
CA MET A 1 3.53 -18.63 84.00
C MET A 1 4.23 -18.34 82.67
N LYS A 2 3.46 -18.08 81.60
CA LYS A 2 3.07 -16.77 81.05
C LYS A 2 4.26 -15.89 80.62
N SER A 3 4.26 -15.58 79.31
CA SER A 3 4.71 -14.33 78.65
C SER A 3 6.23 -14.12 78.50
N SER A 4 6.78 -13.64 77.38
CA SER A 4 6.22 -12.87 76.26
C SER A 4 7.05 -13.06 74.99
N ASN A 5 6.38 -13.33 73.86
CA ASN A 5 6.94 -13.18 72.52
C ASN A 5 6.42 -11.84 71.97
N SER A 6 7.33 -10.91 71.65
CA SER A 6 7.02 -9.59 71.09
C SER A 6 6.73 -9.74 69.60
N MET A 7 5.46 -9.72 69.21
CA MET A 7 5.06 -9.50 67.82
C MET A 7 4.97 -8.00 67.55
N ALA A 8 5.86 -7.51 66.70
CA ALA A 8 5.71 -6.22 66.04
C ALA A 8 4.47 -6.28 65.14
N ALA A 9 3.46 -5.48 65.48
CA ALA A 9 2.25 -5.34 64.69
C ALA A 9 2.58 -4.61 63.38
N ALA A 10 2.65 -5.35 62.28
CA ALA A 10 2.62 -4.80 60.94
C ALA A 10 1.25 -4.15 60.71
N THR A 11 1.21 -2.81 60.68
CA THR A 11 0.03 -2.05 60.29
C THR A 11 -0.28 -2.34 58.82
N PRO A 12 -1.52 -2.74 58.46
CA PRO A 12 -1.85 -3.05 57.08
C PRO A 12 -1.90 -1.78 56.23
N ILE A 13 -1.13 -1.79 55.14
CA ILE A 13 -1.06 -0.77 54.07
C ILE A 13 -2.44 -0.42 53.46
N ALA A 14 -3.45 -1.27 53.68
CA ALA A 14 -4.84 -1.03 53.28
C ALA A 14 -5.47 0.23 53.93
N ALA A 15 -4.98 0.67 55.09
CA ALA A 15 -5.52 1.86 55.76
C ALA A 15 -5.06 3.18 55.13
N GLN A 16 -3.95 3.20 54.37
CA GLN A 16 -3.44 4.44 53.74
C GLN A 16 -4.18 4.79 52.44
N PHE A 17 -4.69 3.79 51.71
CA PHE A 17 -5.43 4.04 50.46
C PHE A 17 -6.93 4.33 50.65
N ALA A 18 -7.51 3.98 51.81
CA ALA A 18 -8.89 4.32 52.13
C ALA A 18 -9.08 5.80 52.51
N ALA A 19 -8.01 6.47 52.96
CA ALA A 19 -8.05 7.89 53.35
C ALA A 19 -8.02 8.87 52.17
N ALA A 20 -7.66 8.42 50.96
CA ALA A 20 -7.57 9.29 49.78
C ALA A 20 -8.94 9.57 49.10
N LYS A 21 -10.03 8.94 49.57
CA LYS A 21 -11.35 9.08 48.94
C LYS A 21 -12.22 10.21 49.53
N GLN A 22 -11.68 11.03 50.42
CA GLN A 22 -12.39 12.13 51.09
C GLN A 22 -11.55 13.41 51.24
N SER A 23 -10.81 13.80 50.20
CA SER A 23 -10.22 15.14 50.14
C SER A 23 -10.77 15.95 48.97
N ALA A 24 -12.10 16.05 48.88
CA ALA A 24 -12.67 17.27 48.32
C ALA A 24 -12.47 18.35 49.39
N PRO A 25 -11.85 19.51 49.09
CA PRO A 25 -11.71 20.57 50.08
C PRO A 25 -13.12 20.99 50.56
N PRO A 26 -13.30 21.27 51.86
CA PRO A 26 -14.58 21.75 52.36
C PRO A 26 -14.88 23.07 51.67
N VAL A 27 -15.91 23.10 50.82
CA VAL A 27 -16.42 24.34 50.22
C VAL A 27 -16.75 25.28 51.36
N ARG A 28 -15.91 26.32 51.53
CA ARG A 28 -16.13 27.34 52.56
C ARG A 28 -17.45 28.02 52.25
N ALA A 29 -18.36 28.06 53.22
CA ALA A 29 -19.63 28.75 53.06
C ALA A 29 -19.37 30.21 52.64
N GLY A 30 -19.66 30.54 51.37
CA GLY A 30 -19.45 31.86 50.77
C GLY A 30 -18.55 31.93 49.53
N THR A 31 -17.94 30.83 49.06
CA THR A 31 -17.18 30.86 47.78
C THR A 31 -18.14 30.92 46.59
N THR A 32 -18.02 31.96 45.77
CA THR A 32 -18.73 32.07 44.48
C THR A 32 -18.28 30.94 43.55
N ALA A 33 -19.15 30.51 42.63
CA ALA A 33 -18.81 29.49 41.64
C ALA A 33 -17.54 29.85 40.84
N GLU A 34 -17.30 31.15 40.62
CA GLU A 34 -16.10 31.68 39.98
C GLU A 34 -14.83 31.45 40.81
N ALA A 35 -14.88 31.60 42.14
CA ALA A 35 -13.74 31.35 43.00
C ALA A 35 -13.33 29.87 43.02
N VAL A 36 -14.33 28.97 43.06
CA VAL A 36 -14.09 27.52 42.98
C VAL A 36 -13.52 27.13 41.61
N ARG A 37 -14.04 27.73 40.53
CA ARG A 37 -13.53 27.52 39.17
C ARG A 37 -12.08 28.00 39.04
N ALA A 38 -11.77 29.19 39.53
CA ALA A 38 -10.41 29.73 39.48
C ALA A 38 -9.42 28.90 40.31
N GLU A 39 -9.85 28.35 41.46
CA GLU A 39 -9.01 27.45 42.27
C GLU A 39 -8.75 26.13 41.52
N TYR A 40 -9.78 25.58 40.87
CA TYR A 40 -9.64 24.36 40.06
C TYR A 40 -8.77 24.58 38.81
N GLU A 41 -8.94 25.69 38.09
CA GLU A 41 -8.13 26.01 36.90
C GLU A 41 -6.64 26.23 37.25
N ASN A 42 -6.33 26.58 38.49
CA ASN A 42 -4.96 26.67 39.00
C ASN A 42 -4.42 25.36 39.60
N SER A 43 -5.26 24.32 39.70
CA SER A 43 -4.86 23.02 40.24
C SER A 43 -3.86 22.32 39.31
N PRO A 44 -2.91 21.53 39.85
CA PRO A 44 -1.96 20.77 39.05
C PRO A 44 -2.67 19.73 38.16
N GLU A 45 -3.82 19.19 38.61
CA GLU A 45 -4.62 18.23 37.85
C GLU A 45 -5.21 18.87 36.59
N TYR A 46 -5.72 20.10 36.69
CA TYR A 46 -6.25 20.83 35.55
C TYR A 46 -5.15 21.11 34.51
N ARG A 47 -3.99 21.58 34.97
CA ARG A 47 -2.83 21.85 34.09
C ARG A 47 -2.34 20.58 33.39
N LEU A 48 -2.20 19.49 34.12
CA LEU A 48 -1.82 18.19 33.54
C LEU A 48 -2.87 17.71 32.51
N GLY A 49 -4.15 17.94 32.79
CA GLY A 49 -5.23 17.65 31.86
C GLY A 49 -5.10 18.43 30.55
N CYS A 50 -4.84 19.74 30.62
CA CYS A 50 -4.58 20.58 29.45
C CYS A 50 -3.33 20.10 28.68
N GLU A 51 -2.22 19.84 29.37
CA GLU A 51 -0.98 19.37 28.73
C GLU A 51 -1.18 18.04 27.98
N ILE A 52 -1.98 17.12 28.53
CA ILE A 52 -2.32 15.85 27.87
C ILE A 52 -3.18 16.11 26.63
N ILE A 53 -4.19 16.99 26.73
CA ILE A 53 -5.06 17.32 25.60
C ILE A 53 -4.25 17.99 24.49
N ASP A 54 -3.37 18.94 24.83
CA ASP A 54 -2.52 19.64 23.86
C ASP A 54 -1.56 18.66 23.17
N ALA A 55 -0.88 17.81 23.92
CA ALA A 55 0.03 16.80 23.36
C ALA A 55 -0.69 15.81 22.42
N LEU A 56 -1.94 15.43 22.76
CA LEU A 56 -2.76 14.56 21.92
C LEU A 56 -3.30 15.29 20.69
N THR A 57 -3.68 16.56 20.84
CA THR A 57 -4.10 17.44 19.75
C THR A 57 -2.99 17.58 18.72
N ASP A 58 -1.76 17.85 19.17
CA ASP A 58 -0.59 17.97 18.30
C ASP A 58 -0.23 16.66 17.61
N SER A 59 -0.26 15.54 18.33
CA SER A 59 0.12 14.23 17.77
C SER A 59 -0.93 13.66 16.80
N LEU A 60 -2.22 13.86 17.06
CA LEU A 60 -3.31 13.32 16.24
C LEU A 60 -3.84 14.31 15.19
N GLY A 61 -3.53 15.60 15.33
CA GLY A 61 -4.13 16.66 14.53
C GLY A 61 -5.67 16.70 14.66
N LEU A 62 -6.18 16.41 15.85
CA LEU A 62 -7.59 16.59 16.27
C LEU A 62 -7.76 17.94 16.95
N GLY A 63 -9.00 18.43 17.01
CA GLY A 63 -9.33 19.56 17.88
C GLY A 63 -9.34 19.13 19.35
N ALA A 64 -9.09 20.07 20.26
CA ALA A 64 -9.11 19.81 21.70
C ALA A 64 -10.44 19.18 22.17
N ASP A 65 -11.58 19.61 21.60
CA ASP A 65 -12.90 19.06 21.91
C ASP A 65 -13.06 17.60 21.46
N GLU A 66 -12.50 17.23 20.31
CA GLU A 66 -12.53 15.86 19.79
C GLU A 66 -11.68 14.93 20.67
N VAL A 67 -10.50 15.41 21.09
CA VAL A 67 -9.62 14.71 22.04
C VAL A 67 -10.29 14.56 23.40
N ALA A 68 -10.90 15.63 23.91
CA ALA A 68 -11.61 15.60 25.18
C ALA A 68 -12.79 14.62 25.16
N ALA A 69 -13.56 14.59 24.07
CA ALA A 69 -14.64 13.62 23.87
C ALA A 69 -14.11 12.18 23.84
N MET A 70 -12.99 11.93 23.15
CA MET A 70 -12.33 10.63 23.11
C MET A 70 -11.89 10.18 24.50
N LEU A 71 -11.27 11.06 25.29
CA LEU A 71 -10.84 10.75 26.66
C LEU A 71 -12.03 10.56 27.62
N SER A 72 -13.14 11.27 27.39
CA SER A 72 -14.36 11.19 28.21
C SER A 72 -15.15 9.89 28.01
N SER A 73 -14.88 9.15 26.93
CA SER A 73 -15.51 7.85 26.65
C SER A 73 -15.11 6.73 27.63
N GLY A 74 -14.16 7.00 28.55
CA GLY A 74 -13.79 6.09 29.64
C GLY A 74 -12.74 5.04 29.26
N THR A 75 -12.39 4.91 27.98
CA THR A 75 -11.31 4.06 27.49
C THR A 75 -10.17 4.91 26.97
N ARG A 76 -9.00 4.85 27.62
CA ARG A 76 -7.77 5.42 27.06
C ARG A 76 -7.49 4.73 25.72
N PRO A 77 -7.36 5.48 24.61
CA PRO A 77 -7.05 4.86 23.32
C PRO A 77 -5.73 4.11 23.41
N SER A 78 -5.69 2.89 22.89
CA SER A 78 -4.46 2.13 22.81
C SER A 78 -3.50 2.74 21.79
N GLY A 79 -2.21 2.41 21.86
CA GLY A 79 -1.24 2.89 20.87
C GLY A 79 -1.60 2.53 19.42
N LEU A 80 -2.28 1.40 19.21
CA LEU A 80 -2.77 0.99 17.89
C LEU A 80 -3.98 1.83 17.43
N ASP A 81 -4.88 2.18 18.35
CA ASP A 81 -6.03 3.04 18.02
C ASP A 81 -5.55 4.43 17.59
N MET A 82 -4.52 4.94 18.28
CA MET A 82 -3.89 6.22 17.95
C MET A 82 -3.26 6.22 16.55
N LEU A 83 -2.53 5.15 16.20
CA LEU A 83 -1.97 4.97 14.86
C LEU A 83 -3.06 4.88 13.79
N GLY A 84 -4.16 4.15 14.08
CA GLY A 84 -5.30 4.05 13.19
C GLY A 84 -5.98 5.39 12.92
N ILE A 85 -6.24 6.18 13.98
CA ILE A 85 -6.82 7.52 13.87
C ILE A 85 -5.91 8.45 13.07
N GLN A 86 -4.60 8.43 13.35
CA GLN A 86 -3.63 9.25 12.65
C GLN A 86 -3.54 8.89 11.17
N ALA A 87 -3.52 7.59 10.84
CA ALA A 87 -3.52 7.11 9.46
C ALA A 87 -4.81 7.51 8.74
N ALA A 88 -5.98 7.33 9.37
CA ALA A 88 -7.27 7.72 8.79
C ALA A 88 -7.33 9.22 8.47
N LYS A 89 -6.90 10.08 9.41
CA LYS A 89 -6.84 11.53 9.18
C LYS A 89 -5.85 11.92 8.10
N ALA A 90 -4.70 11.26 8.05
CA ALA A 90 -3.71 11.53 7.01
C ALA A 90 -4.29 11.18 5.63
N LEU A 91 -4.98 10.04 5.50
CA LEU A 91 -5.63 9.63 4.25
C LEU A 91 -6.78 10.58 3.85
N GLU A 92 -7.64 10.98 4.80
CA GLU A 92 -8.71 11.95 4.55
C GLU A 92 -8.16 13.29 4.04
N ARG A 93 -7.07 13.77 4.64
CA ARG A 93 -6.39 15.00 4.16
C ARG A 93 -5.81 14.82 2.77
N MET A 94 -5.20 13.67 2.49
CA MET A 94 -4.65 13.38 1.16
C MET A 94 -5.74 13.30 0.09
N GLU A 95 -6.90 12.73 0.41
CA GLU A 95 -8.05 12.70 -0.49
C GLU A 95 -8.59 14.11 -0.75
N LYS A 96 -8.82 14.91 0.31
CA LYS A 96 -9.27 16.31 0.16
C LYS A 96 -8.30 17.16 -0.67
N ASN A 97 -7.01 16.87 -0.57
CA ASN A 97 -5.97 17.57 -1.32
C ASN A 97 -5.74 17.01 -2.74
N GLY A 98 -6.49 15.97 -3.15
CA GLY A 98 -6.32 15.33 -4.47
C GLY A 98 -4.96 14.65 -4.66
N GLN A 99 -4.34 14.19 -3.57
CA GLN A 99 -3.01 13.56 -3.59
C GLN A 99 -3.06 12.03 -3.80
N LEU A 100 -4.26 11.46 -3.81
CA LEU A 100 -4.48 10.03 -4.06
C LEU A 100 -4.73 9.81 -5.55
N GLN A 101 -4.03 8.83 -6.13
CA GLN A 101 -4.21 8.48 -7.54
C GLN A 101 -5.44 7.61 -7.77
N ARG A 102 -5.90 6.93 -6.71
CA ARG A 102 -7.02 5.99 -6.69
C ARG A 102 -7.99 6.37 -5.57
N GLY A 103 -9.20 5.83 -5.59
CA GLY A 103 -10.14 6.04 -4.48
C GLY A 103 -9.61 5.43 -3.19
N ILE A 104 -9.91 6.05 -2.03
CA ILE A 104 -9.50 5.52 -0.71
C ILE A 104 -9.93 4.05 -0.55
N GLU A 105 -11.14 3.71 -0.99
CA GLU A 105 -11.68 2.35 -0.89
C GLU A 105 -10.80 1.31 -1.62
N GLU A 106 -10.17 1.68 -2.73
CA GLU A 106 -9.30 0.77 -3.48
C GLU A 106 -8.00 0.48 -2.72
N TYR A 107 -7.43 1.48 -2.05
CA TYR A 107 -6.27 1.26 -1.17
C TYR A 107 -6.63 0.42 0.04
N LEU A 108 -7.77 0.69 0.69
CA LEU A 108 -8.22 -0.04 1.87
C LEU A 108 -8.68 -1.47 1.57
N ALA A 109 -9.05 -1.77 0.32
CA ALA A 109 -9.33 -3.14 -0.12
C ALA A 109 -8.06 -4.01 -0.18
N ASP A 110 -6.87 -3.41 -0.29
CA ASP A 110 -5.60 -4.13 -0.33
C ASP A 110 -5.06 -4.39 1.09
N GLU A 111 -5.03 -5.66 1.50
CA GLU A 111 -4.52 -6.07 2.81
C GLU A 111 -3.02 -5.73 2.98
N SER A 112 -2.24 -5.71 1.91
CA SER A 112 -0.83 -5.34 1.95
C SER A 112 -0.64 -3.86 2.32
N PHE A 113 -1.54 -3.00 1.83
CA PHE A 113 -1.55 -1.58 2.19
C PHE A 113 -1.90 -1.35 3.66
N ILE A 114 -2.86 -2.11 4.21
CA ILE A 114 -3.21 -2.04 5.64
C ILE A 114 -2.02 -2.44 6.52
N LYS A 115 -1.27 -3.48 6.12
CA LYS A 115 -0.04 -3.89 6.83
C LYS A 115 1.01 -2.78 6.77
N LEU A 116 1.17 -2.16 5.61
CA LEU A 116 2.10 -1.07 5.39
C LEU A 116 1.79 0.15 6.26
N LEU A 117 0.51 0.52 6.40
CA LEU A 117 0.07 1.62 7.28
C LEU A 117 0.44 1.42 8.77
N ARG A 118 0.68 0.18 9.21
CA ARG A 118 1.12 -0.10 10.58
C ARG A 118 2.62 0.12 10.76
N GLU A 119 3.38 0.09 9.68
CA GLU A 119 4.85 0.11 9.70
C GLU A 119 5.41 1.47 9.28
N VAL A 120 4.72 2.17 8.37
CA VAL A 120 5.20 3.44 7.81
C VAL A 120 4.10 4.52 7.80
N PRO A 121 4.47 5.82 7.73
CA PRO A 121 3.50 6.90 7.60
C PRO A 121 2.63 6.80 6.34
N ALA A 122 1.39 7.26 6.42
CA ALA A 122 0.39 7.14 5.35
C ALA A 122 0.88 7.66 3.98
N GLN A 123 1.62 8.77 3.95
CA GLN A 123 2.15 9.34 2.70
C GLN A 123 3.14 8.39 2.01
N VAL A 124 3.97 7.69 2.78
CA VAL A 124 4.92 6.71 2.26
C VAL A 124 4.18 5.46 1.81
N ALA A 125 3.20 5.02 2.59
CA ALA A 125 2.40 3.85 2.28
C ALA A 125 1.67 3.99 0.93
N VAL A 126 1.05 5.15 0.67
CA VAL A 126 0.35 5.44 -0.58
C VAL A 126 1.32 5.40 -1.76
N ARG A 127 2.48 6.05 -1.64
CA ARG A 127 3.49 6.06 -2.72
C ARG A 127 3.99 4.67 -3.08
N LEU A 128 4.23 3.83 -2.07
CA LEU A 128 4.69 2.46 -2.30
C LEU A 128 3.59 1.62 -2.95
N SER A 129 2.35 1.74 -2.47
CA SER A 129 1.20 1.06 -3.07
C SER A 129 0.99 1.47 -4.53
N ASP A 130 1.15 2.75 -4.85
CA ASP A 130 1.03 3.25 -6.22
C ASP A 130 2.15 2.72 -7.12
N ALA A 131 3.38 2.69 -6.61
CA ALA A 131 4.52 2.12 -7.34
C ALA A 131 4.31 0.63 -7.61
N GLU A 132 3.84 -0.13 -6.62
CA GLU A 132 3.55 -1.55 -6.78
C GLU A 132 2.39 -1.79 -7.75
N HIS A 133 1.32 -1.01 -7.65
CA HIS A 133 0.18 -1.12 -8.56
C HIS A 133 0.57 -0.78 -10.01
N ALA A 134 1.41 0.24 -10.21
CA ALA A 134 1.95 0.59 -11.52
C ALA A 134 2.84 -0.52 -12.09
N ALA A 135 3.68 -1.15 -11.25
CA ALA A 135 4.51 -2.29 -11.65
C ALA A 135 3.65 -3.50 -12.08
N ARG A 136 2.65 -3.87 -11.28
CA ARG A 136 1.72 -4.97 -11.62
C ARG A 136 1.02 -4.72 -12.96
N LYS A 137 0.51 -3.50 -13.20
CA LYS A 137 -0.11 -3.14 -14.49
C LYS A 137 0.86 -3.17 -15.66
N ALA A 138 2.13 -2.80 -15.45
CA ALA A 138 3.15 -2.89 -16.49
C ALA A 138 3.43 -4.35 -16.88
N ASP A 139 3.58 -5.24 -15.89
CA ASP A 139 3.80 -6.67 -16.12
C ASP A 139 2.61 -7.33 -16.82
N GLU A 140 1.38 -6.97 -16.44
CA GLU A 140 0.16 -7.43 -17.10
C GLU A 140 0.10 -7.02 -18.57
N ARG A 141 0.46 -5.77 -18.89
CA ARG A 141 0.51 -5.28 -20.27
C ARG A 141 1.55 -6.03 -21.09
N VAL A 142 2.75 -6.22 -20.55
CA VAL A 142 3.81 -6.99 -21.21
C VAL A 142 3.38 -8.44 -21.42
N GLY A 143 2.72 -9.06 -20.45
CA GLY A 143 2.17 -10.40 -20.57
C GLY A 143 1.08 -10.50 -21.64
N ALA A 144 0.18 -9.52 -21.70
CA ALA A 144 -0.88 -9.44 -22.70
C ALA A 144 -0.30 -9.28 -24.13
N GLU A 145 0.69 -8.41 -24.31
CA GLU A 145 1.38 -8.21 -25.59
C GLU A 145 2.08 -9.49 -26.07
N ARG A 146 2.79 -10.18 -25.16
CA ARG A 146 3.43 -11.46 -25.47
C ARG A 146 2.41 -12.52 -25.90
N ASN A 147 1.29 -12.61 -25.17
CA ASN A 147 0.21 -13.55 -25.50
C ASN A 147 -0.46 -13.21 -26.84
N ALA A 148 -0.71 -11.94 -27.12
CA ALA A 148 -1.26 -11.48 -28.39
C ALA A 148 -0.32 -11.81 -29.56
N GLY A 149 0.98 -11.53 -29.42
CA GLY A 149 1.97 -11.90 -30.44
C GLY A 149 2.07 -13.41 -30.66
N MET A 150 1.99 -14.21 -29.60
CA MET A 150 1.98 -15.67 -29.73
C MET A 150 0.72 -16.19 -30.45
N GLN A 151 -0.45 -15.59 -30.19
CA GLN A 151 -1.70 -15.92 -30.87
C GLN A 151 -1.64 -15.59 -32.36
N ASP A 152 -1.09 -14.43 -32.74
CA ASP A 152 -0.89 -14.03 -34.14
C ASP A 152 0.04 -15.01 -34.89
N VAL A 153 1.14 -15.43 -34.26
CA VAL A 153 2.04 -16.44 -34.86
C VAL A 153 1.33 -17.78 -35.05
N LEU A 154 0.55 -18.23 -34.06
CA LEU A 154 -0.25 -19.45 -34.14
C LEU A 154 -1.31 -19.38 -35.24
N GLU A 155 -1.96 -18.24 -35.41
CA GLU A 155 -2.93 -18.00 -36.46
C GLU A 155 -2.28 -18.07 -37.85
N LYS A 156 -1.13 -17.43 -38.03
CA LYS A 156 -0.32 -17.52 -39.26
C LYS A 156 0.11 -18.95 -39.57
N LEU A 157 0.49 -19.74 -38.57
CA LEU A 157 0.84 -21.16 -38.75
C LEU A 157 -0.39 -22.00 -39.13
N LYS A 158 -1.55 -21.77 -38.52
CA LYS A 158 -2.81 -22.43 -38.88
C LYS A 158 -3.21 -22.10 -40.33
N ALA A 159 -3.14 -20.82 -40.72
CA ALA A 159 -3.44 -20.36 -42.07
C ALA A 159 -2.51 -21.00 -43.12
N ARG A 160 -1.22 -21.15 -42.79
CA ARG A 160 -0.25 -21.88 -43.63
C ARG A 160 -0.58 -23.36 -43.76
N ARG A 161 -1.11 -24.00 -42.71
CA ARG A 161 -1.51 -25.41 -42.75
C ARG A 161 -2.76 -25.64 -43.60
N SER A 162 -3.64 -24.64 -43.73
CA SER A 162 -4.81 -24.70 -44.61
C SER A 162 -4.50 -24.40 -46.08
N LEU A 163 -3.32 -23.89 -46.40
CA LEU A 163 -2.90 -23.71 -47.78
C LEU A 163 -2.45 -25.06 -48.37
N PRO A 164 -2.74 -25.34 -49.65
CA PRO A 164 -2.17 -26.49 -50.34
C PRO A 164 -0.64 -26.47 -50.20
N ALA A 165 -0.05 -27.61 -49.84
CA ALA A 165 1.39 -27.74 -49.73
C ALA A 165 2.03 -27.19 -51.01
N GLN A 166 3.00 -26.27 -50.86
CA GLN A 166 3.78 -25.80 -52.01
C GLN A 166 4.38 -27.03 -52.67
N THR A 167 3.83 -27.40 -53.83
CA THR A 167 4.38 -28.45 -54.67
C THR A 167 5.80 -28.00 -54.98
N ARG A 168 6.76 -28.71 -54.39
CA ARG A 168 8.17 -28.48 -54.61
C ARG A 168 8.39 -28.66 -56.11
N ALA A 169 8.40 -27.57 -56.87
CA ALA A 169 8.87 -27.57 -58.25
C ALA A 169 10.40 -27.71 -58.20
N GLY A 170 10.86 -28.86 -57.71
CA GLY A 170 12.25 -29.29 -57.69
C GLY A 170 12.68 -29.85 -59.05
N VAL A 171 12.04 -29.40 -60.13
CA VAL A 171 12.52 -29.65 -61.49
C VAL A 171 13.17 -28.35 -61.93
N THR A 172 14.47 -28.22 -61.70
CA THR A 172 15.27 -27.31 -62.53
C THR A 172 15.08 -27.81 -63.96
N ALA A 173 14.43 -27.01 -64.81
CA ALA A 173 14.41 -27.29 -66.24
C ALA A 173 15.88 -27.45 -66.68
N SER A 174 16.25 -28.64 -67.14
CA SER A 174 17.53 -28.83 -67.80
C SER A 174 17.52 -27.91 -69.00
N ALA A 175 18.37 -26.88 -68.99
CA ALA A 175 18.60 -26.04 -70.15
C ALA A 175 19.45 -26.83 -71.14
N GLU A 176 18.90 -27.93 -71.67
CA GLU A 176 19.46 -28.55 -72.86
C GLU A 176 19.26 -27.53 -74.00
N PRO A 177 20.32 -27.11 -74.70
CA PRO A 177 20.17 -26.16 -75.80
C PRO A 177 19.23 -26.78 -76.84
N ASP A 178 18.13 -26.10 -77.15
CA ASP A 178 17.23 -26.54 -78.21
C ASP A 178 17.92 -26.34 -79.57
N PHE A 179 18.52 -27.40 -80.09
CA PHE A 179 19.20 -27.39 -81.38
C PHE A 179 18.24 -27.35 -82.57
N THR A 180 16.92 -27.48 -82.35
CA THR A 180 15.93 -27.52 -83.44
C THR A 180 15.65 -26.14 -84.05
N GLN A 181 15.86 -25.07 -83.29
CA GLN A 181 15.66 -23.69 -83.76
C GLN A 181 16.96 -22.97 -84.16
N MET A 182 18.11 -23.63 -84.01
CA MET A 182 19.40 -23.01 -84.29
C MET A 182 19.69 -23.01 -85.79
N SER A 183 20.16 -21.87 -86.31
CA SER A 183 20.62 -21.82 -87.70
C SER A 183 21.90 -22.66 -87.88
N THR A 184 22.16 -23.13 -89.10
CA THR A 184 23.32 -23.98 -89.39
C THR A 184 24.66 -23.28 -89.10
N GLU A 185 24.71 -21.95 -89.20
CA GLU A 185 25.89 -21.16 -88.88
C GLU A 185 26.16 -21.11 -87.38
N GLU A 186 25.13 -20.89 -86.57
CA GLU A 186 25.20 -20.87 -85.11
C GLU A 186 25.56 -22.25 -84.55
N PHE A 187 25.03 -23.33 -85.12
CA PHE A 187 25.37 -24.69 -84.73
C PHE A 187 26.85 -25.00 -84.99
N ASN A 188 27.39 -24.56 -86.13
CA ASN A 188 28.79 -24.74 -86.46
C ASN A 188 29.72 -23.93 -85.55
N ALA A 189 29.32 -22.72 -85.16
CA ALA A 189 30.04 -21.91 -84.17
C ALA A 189 30.03 -22.58 -82.78
N PHE A 190 28.88 -23.12 -82.37
CA PHE A 190 28.74 -23.89 -81.14
C PHE A 190 29.65 -25.13 -81.15
N ARG A 191 29.64 -25.90 -82.25
CA ARG A 191 30.46 -27.09 -82.41
C ARG A 191 31.95 -26.78 -82.35
N ARG A 192 32.42 -25.71 -83.01
CA ARG A 192 33.83 -25.29 -82.94
C ARG A 192 34.23 -24.88 -81.52
N ARG A 193 33.35 -24.20 -80.80
CA ARG A 193 33.63 -23.70 -79.44
C ARG A 193 33.75 -24.82 -78.40
N TYR A 194 32.95 -25.88 -78.53
CA TYR A 194 32.88 -26.95 -77.52
C TYR A 194 33.62 -28.23 -77.91
N PHE A 195 33.77 -28.50 -79.21
CA PHE A 195 34.37 -29.75 -79.72
C PHE A 195 35.56 -29.51 -80.67
N GLY A 196 35.95 -28.26 -80.91
CA GLY A 196 37.05 -27.90 -81.81
C GLY A 196 38.41 -27.82 -81.11
N ARG A 197 38.84 -28.91 -80.47
CA ARG A 197 40.26 -29.09 -80.08
C ARG A 197 40.92 -30.11 -80.99
#